data_AF-A0A956AGT4-F1
#
_entry.id   AF-A0A956AGT4-F1
#
_cell.length_a   1.000
_cell.length_b   1.000
_cell.length_c   1.000
_cell.angle_alpha   90.00
_cell.angle_beta   90.00
_cell.angle_gamma   90.00
#
_symmetry.space_group_name_H-M   'P 1'
#
loop_
_entity.id
_entity.type
_entity.pdbx_description
1 polymer ?
#
loop_
_entity_poly.entity_id
_entity_poly.type
_entity_poly.pdbx_seq_one_letter_code
_entity_poly.pdbx_strand_id
1 'polypeptide(L)'
;RADCLDTDCARATPCQTEICVDGLDNDGDGRVDCADADCALTPACQPELCDNGRDDDADGLVDCADPGCRAAPACQLEICDNRRDDDADGRVDCDDGLCADDPACVPEQCANGVDDDDDGAVDCDDAECALARACQP
;
A
#
# COMPACT_ATOMS: atom_id res chain seq x y z
N ARG A 1 7.46 28.33 -39.43
CA ARG A 1 7.93 27.40 -38.37
C ARG A 1 6.72 26.52 -38.12
N ALA A 2 6.75 25.27 -38.55
CA ALA A 2 5.65 24.35 -38.26
C ALA A 2 5.66 24.10 -36.75
N ASP A 3 4.49 24.18 -36.12
CA ASP A 3 4.24 23.88 -34.71
C ASP A 3 3.03 22.93 -34.62
N CYS A 4 2.67 22.48 -33.41
CA CYS A 4 1.57 21.51 -33.23
C CYS A 4 0.17 22.07 -33.54
N LEU A 5 0.06 23.32 -33.97
CA LEU A 5 -1.18 23.90 -34.52
C LEU A 5 -1.23 23.79 -36.05
N ASP A 6 -0.14 23.36 -36.69
CA ASP A 6 -0.06 23.09 -38.11
C ASP A 6 -0.64 21.69 -38.42
N THR A 7 -1.71 21.64 -39.21
CA THR A 7 -2.39 20.40 -39.62
C THR A 7 -1.47 19.40 -40.32
N ASP A 8 -0.39 19.89 -40.95
CA ASP A 8 0.62 19.04 -41.61
C ASP A 8 1.58 18.39 -40.59
N CYS A 9 1.62 18.88 -39.35
CA CYS A 9 2.47 18.43 -38.25
C CYS A 9 1.68 17.79 -37.07
N ALA A 10 0.34 17.75 -37.14
CA ALA A 10 -0.54 17.18 -36.11
C ALA A 10 -0.36 15.67 -35.86
N ARG A 11 0.39 14.99 -36.74
CA ARG A 11 0.77 13.56 -36.59
C ARG A 11 2.28 13.36 -36.52
N ALA A 12 3.04 14.45 -36.43
CA ALA A 12 4.46 14.35 -36.16
C ALA A 12 4.63 13.86 -34.72
N THR A 13 5.61 12.99 -34.53
CA THR A 13 6.02 12.36 -33.28
C THR A 13 5.92 13.33 -32.08
N PRO A 14 6.61 14.49 -32.05
CA PRO A 14 6.56 15.44 -30.92
C PRO A 14 5.23 16.23 -30.76
N CYS A 15 4.16 15.82 -31.43
CA CYS A 15 2.81 16.38 -31.29
C CYS A 15 1.76 15.31 -30.97
N GLN A 16 2.17 14.05 -30.73
CA GLN A 16 1.27 13.05 -30.15
C GLN A 16 1.20 13.23 -28.63
N THR A 17 0.07 12.84 -28.04
CA THR A 17 -0.13 12.94 -26.59
C THR A 17 0.45 11.69 -25.95
N GLU A 18 1.28 11.87 -24.93
CA GLU A 18 1.84 10.75 -24.18
C GLU A 18 0.75 10.01 -23.39
N ILE A 19 0.84 8.67 -23.35
CA ILE A 19 -0.02 7.82 -22.51
C ILE A 19 0.83 7.33 -21.34
N CYS A 20 0.72 8.02 -20.22
CA CYS A 20 1.70 7.97 -19.14
C CYS A 20 1.83 6.66 -18.33
N VAL A 21 1.13 5.59 -18.72
CA VAL A 21 1.07 4.33 -17.96
C VAL A 21 1.01 3.08 -18.86
N ASP A 22 1.36 3.19 -20.14
CA ASP A 22 1.26 2.07 -21.08
C ASP A 22 2.60 1.40 -21.43
N GLY A 23 3.71 1.92 -20.89
CA GLY A 23 5.04 1.35 -21.08
C GLY A 23 5.68 1.74 -22.41
N LEU A 24 5.11 2.68 -23.16
CA LEU A 24 5.56 3.11 -24.48
C LEU A 24 5.93 4.60 -24.49
N ASP A 25 6.68 4.97 -25.52
CA ASP A 25 7.01 6.35 -25.87
C ASP A 25 6.06 6.74 -27.01
N ASN A 26 4.90 7.29 -26.66
CA ASN A 26 3.80 7.54 -27.58
C ASN A 26 3.97 8.84 -28.37
N ASP A 27 4.74 9.78 -27.83
CA ASP A 27 5.15 11.02 -28.48
C ASP A 27 6.55 10.95 -29.15
N GLY A 28 7.28 9.86 -28.95
CA GLY A 28 8.57 9.55 -29.54
C GLY A 28 9.66 10.58 -29.25
N ASP A 29 9.60 11.26 -28.10
CA ASP A 29 10.63 12.17 -27.62
C ASP A 29 11.83 11.42 -26.97
N GLY A 30 11.68 10.11 -26.76
CA GLY A 30 12.66 9.21 -26.17
C GLY A 30 12.48 8.94 -24.68
N ARG A 31 11.39 9.45 -24.07
CA ARG A 31 10.98 9.19 -22.69
C ARG A 31 9.75 8.29 -22.68
N VAL A 32 9.49 7.64 -21.55
CA VAL A 32 8.42 6.65 -21.41
C VAL A 32 7.70 6.93 -20.11
N ASP A 33 6.37 6.95 -20.14
CA ASP A 33 5.51 7.07 -18.96
C ASP A 33 5.94 8.22 -18.01
N CYS A 34 6.08 7.95 -16.70
CA CYS A 34 6.50 8.94 -15.70
C CYS A 34 7.94 9.44 -15.83
N ALA A 35 8.76 8.88 -16.72
CA ALA A 35 10.04 9.47 -17.10
C ALA A 35 9.88 10.60 -18.13
N ASP A 36 8.69 10.73 -18.72
CA ASP A 36 8.27 11.79 -19.61
C ASP A 36 7.86 13.06 -18.84
N ALA A 37 8.30 14.22 -19.34
CA ALA A 37 7.96 15.50 -18.75
C ALA A 37 6.50 15.91 -19.03
N ASP A 38 5.92 15.43 -20.13
CA ASP A 38 4.51 15.66 -20.48
C ASP A 38 3.57 14.88 -19.54
N CYS A 39 4.09 13.87 -18.85
CA CYS A 39 3.40 13.10 -17.82
C CYS A 39 3.57 13.64 -16.39
N ALA A 40 4.32 14.72 -16.20
CA ALA A 40 4.68 15.23 -14.87
C ALA A 40 3.49 15.74 -14.03
N LEU A 41 2.30 15.90 -14.62
CA LEU A 41 1.07 16.30 -13.93
C LEU A 41 -0.02 15.21 -13.96
N THR A 42 0.27 14.05 -14.53
CA THR A 42 -0.65 12.92 -14.53
C THR A 42 -0.73 12.33 -13.12
N PRO A 43 -1.94 12.03 -12.59
CA PRO A 43 -2.16 11.34 -11.32
C PRO A 43 -1.20 10.19 -11.06
N ALA A 44 -1.19 9.21 -11.97
CA ALA A 44 -0.34 8.02 -11.88
C ALA A 44 1.19 8.27 -11.87
N CYS A 45 1.64 9.52 -12.05
CA CYS A 45 3.03 9.93 -11.96
C CYS A 45 3.29 10.95 -10.84
N GLN A 46 2.26 11.32 -10.06
CA GLN A 46 2.46 12.06 -8.82
C GLN A 46 2.93 11.12 -7.70
N PRO A 47 3.71 11.63 -6.75
CA PRO A 47 4.01 10.89 -5.53
C PRO A 47 2.75 10.76 -4.66
N GLU A 48 2.42 9.54 -4.23
CA GLU A 48 1.40 9.26 -3.22
C GLU A 48 2.02 9.22 -1.81
N LEU A 49 1.36 9.80 -0.81
CA LEU A 49 1.75 9.61 0.60
C LEU A 49 0.91 8.47 1.19
N CYS A 50 1.56 7.32 1.34
CA CYS A 50 0.91 6.04 1.59
C CYS A 50 0.36 5.80 3.01
N ASP A 51 0.27 6.83 3.85
CA ASP A 51 -0.04 6.72 5.28
C ASP A 51 -0.97 7.83 5.81
N ASN A 52 -1.59 8.62 4.93
CA ASN A 52 -2.27 9.84 5.33
C ASN A 52 -3.80 9.81 5.19
N GLY A 53 -4.37 8.71 4.69
CA GLY A 53 -5.82 8.54 4.52
C GLY A 53 -6.41 9.30 3.33
N ARG A 54 -5.58 9.69 2.36
CA ARG A 54 -5.96 10.48 1.19
C ARG A 54 -5.50 9.79 -0.08
N ASP A 55 -6.05 10.29 -1.16
CA ASP A 55 -5.69 9.98 -2.53
C ASP A 55 -4.95 11.25 -3.01
N ASP A 56 -3.63 11.30 -2.78
CA ASP A 56 -2.81 12.49 -3.06
C ASP A 56 -2.52 12.65 -4.56
N ASP A 57 -2.53 11.54 -5.29
CA ASP A 57 -2.33 11.48 -6.73
C ASP A 57 -3.65 11.69 -7.53
N ALA A 58 -4.81 11.50 -6.87
CA ALA A 58 -6.17 11.63 -7.38
C ALA A 58 -6.58 10.58 -8.43
N ASP A 59 -6.03 9.36 -8.36
CA ASP A 59 -6.37 8.23 -9.23
C ASP A 59 -7.59 7.42 -8.74
N GLY A 60 -8.08 7.71 -7.53
CA GLY A 60 -9.23 7.07 -6.89
C GLY A 60 -8.87 5.95 -5.93
N LEU A 61 -7.59 5.67 -5.72
CA LEU A 61 -7.05 4.73 -4.74
C LEU A 61 -6.40 5.52 -3.59
N VAL A 62 -6.43 4.95 -2.38
CA VAL A 62 -6.00 5.64 -1.15
C VAL A 62 -4.97 4.78 -0.46
N ASP A 63 -3.84 5.38 -0.06
CA ASP A 63 -2.78 4.73 0.70
C ASP A 63 -2.38 3.35 0.12
N CYS A 64 -2.41 2.28 0.92
CA CYS A 64 -2.03 0.92 0.50
C CYS A 64 -2.97 0.26 -0.51
N ALA A 65 -4.13 0.86 -0.79
CA ALA A 65 -4.94 0.45 -1.93
C ALA A 65 -4.35 0.94 -3.27
N ASP A 66 -3.47 1.94 -3.23
CA ASP A 66 -2.77 2.49 -4.39
C ASP A 66 -1.54 1.61 -4.78
N PRO A 67 -1.44 1.17 -6.06
CA PRO A 67 -0.26 0.47 -6.58
C PRO A 67 1.07 1.22 -6.43
N GLY A 68 1.06 2.55 -6.47
CA GLY A 68 2.19 3.44 -6.20
C GLY A 68 2.74 3.27 -4.79
N CYS A 69 1.92 2.79 -3.85
CA CYS A 69 2.28 2.55 -2.46
C CYS A 69 2.79 1.13 -2.17
N ARG A 70 2.85 0.23 -3.16
CA ARG A 70 3.24 -1.18 -2.93
C ARG A 70 4.63 -1.35 -2.28
N ALA A 71 5.54 -0.42 -2.52
CA ALA A 71 6.88 -0.45 -1.95
C ALA A 71 7.03 0.43 -0.71
N ALA A 72 6.00 1.18 -0.32
CA ALA A 72 6.05 2.05 0.84
C ALA A 72 6.08 1.21 2.13
N PRO A 73 6.93 1.55 3.12
CA PRO A 73 6.97 0.92 4.44
C PRO A 73 5.58 0.68 5.02
N ALA A 74 4.76 1.72 5.10
CA ALA A 74 3.39 1.67 5.64
C ALA A 74 2.45 0.65 4.95
N CYS A 75 2.85 0.06 3.83
CA CYS A 75 2.08 -0.91 3.07
C CYS A 75 2.81 -2.24 2.88
N GLN A 76 3.98 -2.44 3.48
CA GLN A 76 4.62 -3.74 3.58
C GLN A 76 4.06 -4.49 4.78
N LEU A 77 3.80 -5.78 4.61
CA LEU A 77 3.25 -6.59 5.68
C LEU A 77 4.30 -6.79 6.78
N GLU A 78 3.94 -6.41 8.00
CA GLU A 78 4.69 -6.71 9.22
C GLU A 78 4.47 -8.16 9.64
N ILE A 79 5.51 -8.85 10.13
CA ILE A 79 5.34 -10.15 10.78
C ILE A 79 5.22 -9.90 12.29
N CYS A 80 3.99 -9.97 12.79
CA CYS A 80 3.60 -9.46 14.10
C CYS A 80 4.14 -10.22 15.33
N ASP A 81 4.95 -11.28 15.16
CA ASP A 81 5.42 -12.15 16.23
C ASP A 81 6.94 -12.37 16.26
N ASN A 82 7.71 -11.65 15.45
CA ASN A 82 9.11 -11.98 15.18
C ASN A 82 10.14 -11.03 15.85
N ARG A 83 9.67 -9.98 16.54
CA ARG A 83 10.46 -8.92 17.19
C ARG A 83 11.33 -8.11 16.24
N ARG A 84 10.88 -7.91 15.02
CA ARG A 84 11.53 -7.09 14.00
C ARG A 84 10.58 -5.99 13.58
N ASP A 85 11.15 -5.11 12.80
CA ASP A 85 10.50 -4.01 12.10
C ASP A 85 10.70 -4.41 10.64
N ASP A 86 9.80 -5.25 10.12
CA ASP A 86 9.92 -5.86 8.79
C ASP A 86 9.57 -4.86 7.68
N ASP A 87 8.72 -3.88 7.99
CA ASP A 87 8.34 -2.79 7.09
C ASP A 87 9.27 -1.55 7.18
N ALA A 88 10.10 -1.47 8.23
CA ALA A 88 11.05 -0.40 8.52
C ALA A 88 10.42 0.97 8.84
N ASP A 89 9.20 0.99 9.39
CA ASP A 89 8.50 2.22 9.83
C ASP A 89 8.93 2.68 11.24
N GLY A 90 9.66 1.84 11.97
CA GLY A 90 10.16 2.09 13.32
C GLY A 90 9.30 1.54 14.45
N ARG A 91 8.24 0.79 14.13
CA ARG A 91 7.41 0.02 15.06
C ARG A 91 7.74 -1.47 14.89
N VAL A 92 7.38 -2.27 15.90
CA VAL A 92 7.78 -3.69 15.99
C VAL A 92 6.60 -4.48 16.52
N ASP A 93 6.27 -5.60 15.89
CA ASP A 93 5.20 -6.51 16.31
C ASP A 93 3.89 -5.73 16.65
N CYS A 94 3.30 -5.97 17.83
CA CYS A 94 2.07 -5.34 18.29
C CYS A 94 2.15 -3.83 18.61
N ASP A 95 3.35 -3.24 18.57
CA ASP A 95 3.48 -1.78 18.59
C ASP A 95 3.20 -1.18 17.18
N ASP A 96 3.16 -2.03 16.15
CA ASP A 96 2.81 -1.68 14.77
C ASP A 96 1.30 -1.57 14.55
N GLY A 97 0.88 -0.60 13.72
CA GLY A 97 -0.54 -0.41 13.38
C GLY A 97 -1.08 -1.45 12.39
N LEU A 98 -0.22 -2.06 11.59
CA LEU A 98 -0.54 -3.13 10.65
C LEU A 98 -0.85 -4.45 11.38
N CYS A 99 -0.43 -4.58 12.64
CA CYS A 99 -0.67 -5.75 13.51
C CYS A 99 -1.91 -5.62 14.39
N ALA A 100 -2.74 -4.59 14.22
CA ALA A 100 -3.87 -4.31 15.11
C ALA A 100 -4.90 -5.45 15.19
N ASP A 101 -5.09 -6.18 14.09
CA ASP A 101 -6.02 -7.31 13.97
C ASP A 101 -5.25 -8.65 13.83
N ASP A 102 -3.93 -8.66 14.05
CA ASP A 102 -3.15 -9.91 13.99
C ASP A 102 -3.40 -10.74 15.26
N PRO A 103 -3.64 -12.07 15.15
CA PRO A 103 -3.91 -12.91 16.31
C PRO A 103 -2.83 -12.84 17.39
N ALA A 104 -1.55 -12.65 17.02
CA ALA A 104 -0.46 -12.50 18.00
C ALA A 104 -0.59 -11.25 18.88
N CYS A 105 -1.44 -10.30 18.50
CA CYS A 105 -1.61 -8.98 19.12
C CYS A 105 -3.01 -8.73 19.67
N VAL A 106 -3.98 -9.58 19.35
CA VAL A 106 -5.35 -9.50 19.88
C VAL A 106 -5.43 -10.35 21.16
N PRO A 107 -5.77 -9.78 22.33
CA PRO A 107 -5.84 -10.55 23.56
C PRO A 107 -7.10 -11.42 23.62
N GLU A 108 -6.91 -12.71 23.88
CA GLU A 108 -8.02 -13.65 24.08
C GLU A 108 -8.76 -13.48 25.42
N GLN A 109 -10.11 -13.52 25.40
CA GLN A 109 -10.92 -13.63 26.61
C GLN A 109 -11.21 -15.10 26.92
N CYS A 110 -10.38 -15.65 27.78
CA CYS A 110 -10.31 -17.07 28.14
C CYS A 110 -11.55 -17.74 28.81
N ALA A 111 -12.75 -17.16 28.75
CA ALA A 111 -13.96 -17.74 29.33
C ALA A 111 -15.28 -17.24 28.69
N ASN A 112 -15.27 -16.69 27.48
CA ASN A 112 -16.45 -16.15 26.82
C ASN A 112 -17.06 -17.11 25.76
N GLY A 113 -16.37 -18.21 25.42
CA GLY A 113 -16.79 -19.21 24.45
C GLY A 113 -16.68 -18.75 22.99
N VAL A 114 -15.85 -17.74 22.72
CA VAL A 114 -15.58 -17.14 21.42
C VAL A 114 -14.07 -17.22 21.17
N ASP A 115 -13.70 -17.28 19.90
CA ASP A 115 -12.37 -17.06 19.37
C ASP A 115 -12.28 -15.54 19.12
N ASP A 116 -11.78 -14.79 20.09
CA ASP A 116 -11.64 -13.34 20.05
C ASP A 116 -10.46 -12.89 19.18
N ASP A 117 -9.45 -13.73 18.95
CA ASP A 117 -8.29 -13.44 18.08
C ASP A 117 -8.35 -14.10 16.69
N ASP A 118 -9.39 -14.92 16.44
CA ASP A 118 -9.67 -15.63 15.18
C ASP A 118 -8.54 -16.60 14.75
N ASP A 119 -7.73 -17.11 15.68
CA ASP A 119 -6.64 -18.08 15.40
C ASP A 119 -7.13 -19.55 15.27
N GLY A 120 -8.38 -19.80 15.66
CA GLY A 120 -9.04 -21.10 15.61
C GLY A 120 -9.09 -21.84 16.94
N ALA A 121 -8.50 -21.31 18.01
CA ALA A 121 -8.64 -21.78 19.38
C ALA A 121 -9.71 -20.99 20.14
N VAL A 122 -10.25 -21.56 21.22
CA VAL A 122 -11.32 -20.93 22.00
C VAL A 122 -11.02 -21.09 23.48
N ASP A 123 -11.16 -20.00 24.24
CA ASP A 123 -11.04 -19.96 25.70
C ASP A 123 -9.75 -20.62 26.24
N CYS A 124 -9.85 -21.81 26.84
CA CYS A 124 -8.73 -22.50 27.48
C CYS A 124 -8.02 -23.50 26.57
N ASP A 125 -8.56 -23.72 25.37
CA ASP A 125 -7.88 -24.47 24.32
C ASP A 125 -6.85 -23.59 23.58
N ASP A 126 -6.89 -22.29 23.85
CA ASP A 126 -6.02 -21.24 23.34
C ASP A 126 -4.68 -21.11 24.12
N ALA A 127 -3.58 -20.77 23.41
CA ALA A 127 -2.24 -20.77 23.97
C ALA A 127 -1.93 -19.48 24.79
N GLU A 128 -2.53 -18.37 24.41
CA GLU A 128 -2.49 -17.05 25.02
C GLU A 128 -3.17 -17.13 26.40
N CYS A 129 -4.16 -18.01 26.52
CA CYS A 129 -4.87 -18.32 27.75
C CYS A 129 -4.18 -19.31 28.70
N ALA A 130 -3.00 -19.83 28.37
CA ALA A 130 -2.29 -20.81 29.19
C ALA A 130 -2.00 -20.35 30.64
N LEU A 131 -1.90 -19.04 30.87
CA LEU A 131 -1.69 -18.44 32.20
C LEU A 131 -2.93 -17.76 32.77
N ALA A 132 -4.05 -17.78 32.05
CA ALA A 132 -5.28 -17.14 32.50
C ALA A 132 -5.84 -17.87 33.72
N ARG A 133 -6.29 -17.09 34.71
CA ARG A 133 -6.88 -17.64 35.95
C ARG A 133 -8.13 -18.48 35.69
N ALA A 134 -8.80 -18.27 34.56
CA ALA A 134 -9.96 -19.07 34.15
C ALA A 134 -9.59 -20.50 33.74
N CYS A 135 -8.36 -20.70 33.25
CA CYS A 135 -7.85 -21.97 32.71
C CYS A 135 -6.89 -22.69 33.67
N GLN A 136 -6.66 -22.12 34.85
CA GLN A 136 -5.92 -22.74 35.94
C GLN A 136 -6.85 -23.56 36.86
N PRO A 137 -6.36 -24.68 37.43
CA PRO A 137 -7.15 -25.61 38.24
C PRO A 137 -7.63 -25.05 39.59
#